data_AF-A0A2V3ISY2-F1
#
_entry.id   AF-A0A2V3ISY2-F1
#
_cell.length_a   1.000
_cell.length_b   1.000
_cell.length_c   1.000
_cell.angle_alpha   90.00
_cell.angle_beta   90.00
_cell.angle_gamma   90.00
#
_symmetry.space_group_name_H-M   'P 1'
#
loop_
_entity.id
_entity.type
_entity.pdbx_description
1 polymer ?
#
loop_
_entity_poly.entity_id
_entity_poly.type
_entity_poly.pdbx_seq_one_letter_code
_entity_poly.pdbx_strand_id
1 'polypeptide(L)'
;MGASDLQIVKVWDVWRRPPLPNLNPQADPLVVVQVDVSDDHAKEGNGSAILRLFGVTEQGNSVLLRFHRFYHYFYVPVLPEVEASALNEALSVALSKKHEGGNHKIVLHVRVVTKRNIMYFVPGDLEMQFVRITILNPKYMKETASLYRAEACV
;
A
#
# COMPACT_ATOMS: atom_id res chain seq x y z
N MET A 1 -9.77 22.98 57.13
CA MET A 1 -9.90 22.04 55.99
C MET A 1 -8.49 21.79 55.49
N GLY A 2 -8.01 20.56 55.66
CA GLY A 2 -6.59 20.22 55.72
C GLY A 2 -5.88 20.25 54.37
N ALA A 3 -4.66 20.79 54.38
CA ALA A 3 -3.70 20.72 53.27
C ALA A 3 -2.97 19.36 53.20
N SER A 4 -3.61 18.27 53.65
CA SER A 4 -3.00 16.94 53.79
C SER A 4 -3.17 16.03 52.57
N ASP A 5 -3.94 16.45 51.55
CA ASP A 5 -4.30 15.60 50.40
C ASP A 5 -3.59 15.99 49.09
N LEU A 6 -2.47 16.71 49.16
CA LEU A 6 -1.64 16.94 47.98
C LEU A 6 -0.71 15.74 47.77
N GLN A 7 -1.21 14.71 47.09
CA GLN A 7 -0.35 13.64 46.58
C GLN A 7 0.65 14.22 45.59
N ILE A 8 1.94 14.01 45.86
CA ILE A 8 3.01 14.29 44.90
C ILE A 8 2.90 13.24 43.81
N VAL A 9 2.08 13.51 42.80
CA VAL A 9 2.02 12.69 41.58
C VAL A 9 3.20 13.10 40.72
N LYS A 10 4.09 12.15 40.41
CA LYS A 10 5.13 12.42 39.42
C LYS A 10 4.42 12.75 38.12
N VAL A 11 4.79 13.86 37.48
CA VAL A 11 4.15 14.33 36.23
C VAL A 11 4.04 13.20 35.20
N TRP A 12 5.07 12.35 35.10
CA TRP A 12 5.11 11.21 34.18
C TRP A 12 3.99 10.17 34.41
N ASP A 13 3.45 10.06 35.63
CA ASP A 13 2.38 9.11 35.95
C ASP A 13 0.99 9.66 35.54
N VAL A 14 0.86 10.98 35.33
CA VAL A 14 -0.38 11.62 34.88
C VAL A 14 -0.58 11.52 33.37
N TRP A 15 0.52 11.50 32.60
CA TRP A 15 0.47 11.58 31.13
C TRP A 15 0.70 10.24 30.41
N ARG A 16 0.89 9.15 31.17
CA ARG A 16 1.06 7.82 30.58
C ARG A 16 -0.26 7.28 30.05
N ARG A 17 -0.15 6.56 28.93
CA ARG A 17 -1.25 5.74 28.41
C ARG A 17 -1.59 4.64 29.44
N PRO A 18 -2.84 4.16 29.47
CA PRO A 18 -3.22 3.01 30.27
C PRO A 18 -2.34 1.77 29.98
N PRO A 19 -2.19 0.85 30.94
CA PRO A 19 -1.51 -0.41 30.69
C PRO A 19 -2.26 -1.22 29.62
N LEU A 20 -1.50 -2.03 28.87
CA LEU A 20 -2.08 -2.89 27.83
C LEU A 20 -3.06 -3.90 28.46
N PRO A 21 -4.26 -4.06 27.88
CA PRO A 21 -5.18 -5.12 28.28
C PRO A 21 -4.57 -6.48 27.94
N ASN A 22 -4.98 -7.51 28.66
CA ASN A 22 -4.59 -8.89 28.36
C ASN A 22 -5.34 -9.36 27.11
N LEU A 23 -4.74 -9.12 25.93
CA LEU A 23 -5.31 -9.47 24.63
C LEU A 23 -4.78 -10.83 24.16
N ASN A 24 -5.69 -11.74 23.82
CA ASN A 24 -5.39 -12.96 23.11
C ASN A 24 -5.53 -12.74 21.59
N PRO A 25 -4.43 -12.78 20.80
CA PRO A 25 -4.48 -12.54 19.36
C PRO A 25 -5.35 -13.51 18.56
N GLN A 26 -5.70 -14.68 19.11
CA GLN A 26 -6.50 -15.69 18.43
C GLN A 26 -8.00 -15.60 18.74
N ALA A 27 -8.38 -14.94 19.83
CA ALA A 27 -9.77 -14.91 20.31
C ALA A 27 -10.34 -13.48 20.34
N ASP A 28 -9.51 -12.49 20.66
CA ASP A 28 -9.98 -11.13 20.91
C ASP A 28 -9.86 -10.27 19.65
N PRO A 29 -10.95 -9.60 19.23
CA PRO A 29 -10.89 -8.67 18.11
C PRO A 29 -10.16 -7.39 18.52
N LEU A 30 -9.29 -6.89 17.63
CA LEU A 30 -8.63 -5.60 17.81
C LEU A 30 -9.46 -4.50 17.12
N VAL A 31 -10.19 -3.73 17.93
CA VAL A 31 -10.97 -2.59 17.45
C VAL A 31 -10.19 -1.30 17.68
N VAL A 32 -9.92 -0.58 16.59
CA VAL A 32 -9.13 0.65 16.62
C VAL A 32 -9.81 1.73 15.79
N VAL A 33 -9.72 2.96 16.28
CA VAL A 33 -9.97 4.15 15.45
C VAL A 33 -8.67 4.55 14.80
N GLN A 34 -8.63 4.50 13.47
CA GLN A 34 -7.50 4.98 12.70
C GLN A 34 -7.38 6.51 12.86
N VAL A 35 -6.16 6.97 13.14
CA VAL A 35 -5.81 8.39 13.26
C VAL A 35 -4.98 8.85 12.07
N ASP A 36 -3.98 8.05 11.68
CA ASP A 36 -3.05 8.43 10.63
C ASP A 36 -2.55 7.20 9.85
N VAL A 37 -2.06 7.43 8.64
CA VAL A 37 -1.48 6.42 7.76
C VAL A 37 -0.14 6.93 7.25
N SER A 38 0.88 6.09 7.34
CA SER A 38 2.18 6.36 6.75
C SER A 38 2.55 5.28 5.74
N ASP A 39 3.03 5.75 4.58
CA ASP A 39 3.66 4.91 3.57
C ASP A 39 5.17 4.73 3.79
N ASP A 40 5.67 5.20 4.96
CA ASP A 40 7.09 5.25 5.31
C ASP A 40 7.78 4.00 4.77
N HIS A 41 8.87 4.24 4.05
CA HIS A 41 9.55 3.36 3.10
C HIS A 41 10.07 2.04 3.68
N ALA A 42 9.57 1.63 4.84
CA ALA A 42 9.56 0.29 5.36
C ALA A 42 9.22 -0.70 4.24
N LYS A 43 10.27 -1.40 3.82
CA LYS A 43 10.16 -2.53 2.92
C LYS A 43 10.19 -3.80 3.76
N GLU A 44 9.39 -4.79 3.37
CA GLU A 44 9.67 -6.16 3.78
C GLU A 44 11.05 -6.59 3.23
N GLY A 45 11.62 -7.68 3.75
CA GLY A 45 12.88 -8.22 3.26
C GLY A 45 12.88 -8.54 1.75
N ASN A 46 11.69 -8.72 1.15
CA ASN A 46 11.49 -8.95 -0.27
C ASN A 46 11.35 -7.64 -1.11
N GLY A 47 11.39 -6.46 -0.50
CA GLY A 47 11.24 -5.16 -1.19
C GLY A 47 9.81 -4.59 -1.26
N SER A 48 8.78 -5.35 -0.85
CA SER A 48 7.38 -4.88 -0.87
C SER A 48 7.13 -3.78 0.15
N ALA A 49 6.27 -2.82 -0.20
CA ALA A 49 5.88 -1.76 0.71
C ALA A 49 5.03 -2.30 1.87
N ILE A 50 5.26 -1.75 3.07
CA ILE A 50 4.45 -1.98 4.26
C ILE A 50 3.65 -0.71 4.53
N LEU A 51 2.33 -0.82 4.61
CA LEU A 51 1.49 0.31 5.01
C LEU A 51 1.37 0.32 6.55
N ARG A 52 1.65 1.46 7.17
CA ARG A 52 1.56 1.64 8.62
C ARG A 52 0.32 2.45 8.95
N LEU A 53 -0.57 1.88 9.75
CA LEU A 53 -1.75 2.58 10.29
C LEU A 53 -1.52 2.84 11.77
N PHE A 54 -1.66 4.10 12.16
CA PHE A 54 -1.62 4.53 13.54
C PHE A 54 -3.04 4.74 14.03
N GLY A 55 -3.35 4.21 15.20
CA GLY A 55 -4.67 4.30 15.78
C GLY A 55 -4.67 4.23 17.29
N VAL A 56 -5.87 4.34 17.86
CA VAL A 56 -6.09 4.23 19.30
C VAL A 56 -7.26 3.28 19.55
N THR A 57 -7.18 2.44 20.58
CA THR A 57 -8.29 1.59 21.03
C THR A 57 -9.29 2.39 21.87
N GLU A 58 -10.48 1.83 22.10
CA GLU A 58 -11.47 2.42 23.02
C GLU A 58 -10.90 2.65 24.44
N GLN A 59 -10.03 1.75 24.92
CA GLN A 59 -9.38 1.89 26.22
C GLN A 59 -8.20 2.89 26.21
N GLY A 60 -7.99 3.62 25.11
CA GLY A 60 -6.96 4.65 25.02
C GLY A 60 -5.55 4.12 24.77
N ASN A 61 -5.38 2.88 24.29
CA ASN A 61 -4.07 2.34 23.93
C ASN A 61 -3.67 2.76 22.52
N SER A 62 -2.44 3.25 22.34
CA SER A 62 -1.90 3.52 21.00
C SER A 62 -1.55 2.21 20.27
N VAL A 63 -1.94 2.09 19.00
CA VAL A 63 -1.71 0.90 18.19
C VAL A 63 -1.00 1.28 16.89
N LEU A 64 0.00 0.48 16.52
CA LEU A 64 0.62 0.48 15.19
C LEU A 64 0.24 -0.82 14.46
N LEU A 65 -0.56 -0.69 13.41
CA LEU A 65 -0.89 -1.78 12.51
C LEU A 65 0.05 -1.76 11.30
N ARG A 66 0.60 -2.93 10.95
CA ARG A 66 1.44 -3.09 9.75
C ARG A 66 0.70 -3.99 8.77
N PHE A 67 0.35 -3.42 7.62
CA PHE A 67 -0.28 -4.16 6.53
C PHE A 67 0.79 -4.64 5.56
N HIS A 68 0.85 -5.95 5.44
CA HIS A 68 1.78 -6.69 4.63
C HIS A 68 1.13 -7.09 3.31
N ARG A 69 1.94 -7.32 2.27
CA ARG A 69 1.49 -7.81 0.95
C ARG A 69 0.41 -6.95 0.28
N PHE A 70 0.45 -5.65 0.50
CA PHE A 70 -0.38 -4.68 -0.21
C PHE A 70 0.34 -4.18 -1.47
N TYR A 71 -0.11 -4.64 -2.63
CA TYR A 71 0.52 -4.33 -3.92
C TYR A 71 -0.25 -3.26 -4.68
N HIS A 72 0.47 -2.24 -5.13
CA HIS A 72 -0.12 -1.14 -5.87
C HIS A 72 -0.34 -1.54 -7.33
N TYR A 73 -1.37 -0.99 -7.96
CA TYR A 73 -1.66 -1.27 -9.36
C TYR A 73 -2.17 -0.03 -10.07
N PHE A 74 -2.02 -0.02 -11.39
CA PHE A 74 -2.63 0.99 -12.26
C PHE A 74 -3.16 0.35 -13.53
N TYR A 75 -4.01 1.11 -14.20
CA TYR A 75 -4.62 0.74 -15.47
C TYR A 75 -4.06 1.59 -16.59
N VAL A 76 -3.74 0.97 -17.71
CA VAL A 76 -3.37 1.63 -18.96
C VAL A 76 -4.20 1.05 -20.11
N PRO A 77 -4.56 1.82 -21.14
CA PRO A 77 -5.26 1.29 -22.32
C PRO A 77 -4.41 0.19 -22.98
N VAL A 78 -5.03 -0.86 -23.51
CA VAL A 78 -4.29 -1.90 -24.25
C VAL A 78 -3.71 -1.32 -25.54
N LEU A 79 -2.45 -1.65 -25.85
CA LEU A 79 -1.84 -1.36 -27.15
C LEU A 79 -2.31 -2.39 -28.18
N PRO A 80 -2.51 -2.00 -29.45
CA PRO A 80 -2.82 -2.96 -30.50
C PRO A 80 -1.79 -4.08 -30.52
N GLU A 81 -2.25 -5.34 -30.64
CA GLU A 81 -1.38 -6.53 -30.83
C GLU A 81 -0.46 -6.91 -29.65
N VAL A 82 -0.59 -6.26 -28.48
CA VAL A 82 0.25 -6.58 -27.31
C VAL A 82 -0.40 -7.62 -26.39
N GLU A 83 0.18 -8.82 -26.37
CA GLU A 83 -0.15 -9.87 -25.41
C GLU A 83 0.31 -9.54 -23.99
N ALA A 84 -0.52 -9.84 -23.00
CA ALA A 84 -0.26 -9.51 -21.59
C ALA A 84 0.99 -10.21 -21.03
N SER A 85 1.28 -11.42 -21.51
CA SER A 85 2.46 -12.21 -21.12
C SER A 85 3.74 -11.56 -21.64
N ALA A 86 3.78 -11.20 -22.92
CA ALA A 86 4.91 -10.54 -23.56
C ALA A 86 5.23 -9.20 -22.88
N LEU A 87 4.19 -8.40 -22.58
CA LEU A 87 4.35 -7.13 -21.86
C LEU A 87 4.92 -7.32 -20.45
N ASN A 88 4.49 -8.35 -19.74
CA ASN A 88 5.00 -8.66 -18.40
C ASN A 88 6.49 -9.00 -18.42
N GLU A 89 6.92 -9.78 -19.42
CA GLU A 89 8.33 -10.15 -19.61
C GLU A 89 9.17 -8.94 -19.99
N ALA A 90 8.73 -8.14 -20.98
CA ALA A 90 9.41 -6.94 -21.44
C ALA A 90 9.63 -5.94 -20.28
N LEU A 91 8.56 -5.62 -19.53
CA LEU A 91 8.66 -4.73 -18.37
C LEU A 91 9.55 -5.30 -17.27
N SER A 92 9.49 -6.61 -17.02
CA SER A 92 10.33 -7.26 -16.01
C SER A 92 11.81 -7.17 -16.38
N VAL A 93 12.17 -7.38 -17.66
CA VAL A 93 13.56 -7.29 -18.16
C VAL A 93 14.05 -5.84 -18.12
N ALA A 94 13.24 -4.89 -18.62
CA ALA A 94 13.60 -3.47 -18.64
C ALA A 94 13.85 -2.90 -17.24
N LEU A 95 13.01 -3.29 -16.26
CA LEU A 95 13.16 -2.86 -14.87
C LEU A 95 14.31 -3.56 -14.16
N SER A 96 14.54 -4.85 -14.42
CA SER A 96 15.68 -5.59 -13.86
C SER A 96 17.02 -4.99 -14.32
N LYS A 97 17.13 -4.61 -15.59
CA LYS A 97 18.33 -3.96 -16.15
C LYS A 97 18.65 -2.62 -15.49
N LYS A 98 17.63 -1.88 -15.02
CA LYS A 98 17.83 -0.60 -14.35
C LYS A 98 18.10 -0.72 -12.86
N HIS A 99 17.58 -1.77 -12.23
CA HIS A 99 17.70 -2.04 -10.80
C HIS A 99 18.56 -3.28 -10.55
N GLU A 100 19.81 -3.26 -11.03
CA GLU A 100 20.75 -4.39 -10.95
C GLU A 100 21.09 -4.84 -9.50
N GLY A 101 20.72 -4.06 -8.48
CA GLY A 101 20.92 -4.40 -7.07
C GLY A 101 19.70 -5.01 -6.35
N GLY A 102 18.53 -5.08 -7.01
CA GLY A 102 17.30 -5.58 -6.41
C GLY A 102 16.97 -6.99 -6.87
N ASN A 103 17.28 -8.00 -6.06
CA ASN A 103 17.01 -9.41 -6.40
C ASN A 103 15.51 -9.80 -6.36
N HIS A 104 14.60 -8.82 -6.47
CA HIS A 104 13.16 -8.99 -6.31
C HIS A 104 12.40 -8.54 -7.56
N LYS A 105 11.36 -9.30 -7.91
CA LYS A 105 10.50 -9.01 -9.06
C LYS A 105 9.70 -7.73 -8.82
N ILE A 106 9.93 -6.69 -9.62
CA ILE A 106 9.25 -5.39 -9.49
C ILE A 106 7.80 -5.47 -10.00
N VAL A 107 7.58 -6.08 -11.16
CA VAL A 107 6.24 -6.29 -11.75
C VAL A 107 5.73 -7.66 -11.34
N LEU A 108 4.65 -7.72 -10.58
CA LEU A 108 4.12 -8.98 -10.07
C LEU A 108 3.25 -9.66 -11.14
N HIS A 109 2.21 -8.95 -11.57
CA HIS A 109 1.19 -9.46 -12.49
C HIS A 109 0.73 -8.38 -13.46
N VAL A 110 0.52 -8.80 -14.71
CA VAL A 110 -0.10 -8.01 -15.77
C VAL A 110 -1.36 -8.77 -16.20
N ARG A 111 -2.51 -8.10 -16.22
CA ARG A 111 -3.80 -8.71 -16.63
C ARG A 111 -4.56 -7.76 -17.53
N VAL A 112 -5.11 -8.27 -18.62
CA VAL A 112 -6.08 -7.52 -19.42
C VAL A 112 -7.44 -7.61 -18.74
N VAL A 113 -8.10 -6.47 -18.59
CA VAL A 113 -9.41 -6.32 -17.98
C VAL A 113 -10.26 -5.38 -18.83
N THR A 114 -11.53 -5.71 -19.01
CA THR A 114 -12.47 -4.80 -19.68
C THR A 114 -13.01 -3.79 -18.65
N LYS A 115 -12.82 -2.50 -18.92
CA LYS A 115 -13.22 -1.38 -18.06
C LYS A 115 -13.74 -0.22 -18.91
N ARG A 116 -14.29 0.80 -18.27
CA ARG A 116 -14.76 2.03 -18.92
C ARG A 116 -14.00 3.23 -18.39
N ASN A 117 -13.75 4.20 -19.27
CA ASN A 117 -13.25 5.50 -18.85
C ASN A 117 -14.37 6.28 -18.14
N ILE A 118 -14.03 7.03 -17.10
CA ILE A 118 -14.97 7.92 -16.40
C ILE A 118 -15.20 9.24 -17.17
N MET A 119 -14.21 9.67 -17.96
CA MET A 119 -14.30 10.88 -18.75
C MET A 119 -15.27 10.67 -19.92
N TYR A 120 -16.27 11.53 -20.04
CA TYR A 120 -17.37 11.42 -21.02
C TYR A 120 -18.22 10.15 -20.88
N PHE A 121 -18.38 9.64 -19.66
CA PHE A 121 -19.20 8.45 -19.44
C PHE A 121 -20.66 8.68 -19.88
N VAL A 122 -21.09 7.96 -20.93
CA VAL A 122 -22.49 7.84 -21.30
C VAL A 122 -22.99 6.43 -20.94
N PRO A 123 -24.15 6.30 -20.28
CA PRO A 123 -24.76 4.99 -20.05
C PRO A 123 -24.99 4.26 -21.38
N GLY A 124 -24.30 3.13 -21.56
CA GLY A 124 -24.34 2.34 -22.80
C GLY A 124 -23.08 2.39 -23.64
N ASP A 125 -22.08 3.20 -23.27
CA ASP A 125 -20.78 3.21 -23.95
C ASP A 125 -20.08 1.85 -23.92
N LEU A 126 -19.37 1.57 -25.01
CA LEU A 126 -18.59 0.36 -25.21
C LEU A 126 -17.48 0.25 -24.16
N GLU A 127 -17.33 -0.95 -23.61
CA GLU A 127 -16.22 -1.26 -22.74
C GLU A 127 -14.92 -1.36 -23.53
N MET A 128 -13.85 -0.79 -22.97
CA MET A 128 -12.52 -0.84 -23.56
C MET A 128 -11.64 -1.81 -22.78
N GLN A 129 -10.66 -2.39 -23.44
CA GLN A 129 -9.68 -3.23 -22.78
C GLN A 129 -8.58 -2.37 -22.15
N PHE A 130 -8.28 -2.63 -20.90
CA PHE A 130 -7.21 -2.02 -20.12
C PHE A 130 -6.27 -3.09 -19.60
N VAL A 131 -4.99 -2.78 -19.52
CA VAL A 131 -4.00 -3.58 -18.82
C VAL A 131 -3.91 -3.11 -17.37
N ARG A 132 -4.19 -4.01 -16.43
CA ARG A 132 -3.90 -3.84 -15.00
C ARG A 132 -2.49 -4.35 -14.71
N ILE A 133 -1.58 -3.44 -14.37
CA ILE A 133 -0.21 -3.76 -13.98
C ILE A 133 -0.11 -3.66 -12.46
N THR A 134 0.29 -4.74 -11.80
CA THR A 134 0.50 -4.82 -10.34
C THR A 134 1.99 -4.78 -10.02
N ILE A 135 2.38 -3.86 -9.13
CA ILE A 135 3.78 -3.55 -8.80
C ILE A 135 4.04 -3.87 -7.32
N LEU A 136 5.25 -4.34 -7.05
CA LEU A 136 5.73 -4.68 -5.70
C LEU A 136 5.76 -3.47 -4.74
N ASN A 137 6.24 -2.33 -5.21
CA ASN A 137 6.42 -1.11 -4.41
C ASN A 137 5.99 0.13 -5.22
N PRO A 138 5.21 1.06 -4.65
CA PRO A 138 4.72 2.26 -5.34
C PRO A 138 5.85 3.15 -5.89
N LYS A 139 7.07 3.07 -5.34
CA LYS A 139 8.24 3.81 -5.84
C LYS A 139 8.54 3.56 -7.32
N TYR A 140 8.31 2.34 -7.80
CA TYR A 140 8.61 1.97 -9.18
C TYR A 140 7.49 2.37 -10.16
N MET A 141 6.34 2.84 -9.66
CA MET A 141 5.15 3.10 -10.48
C MET A 141 5.35 4.16 -11.54
N LYS A 142 5.98 5.29 -11.19
CA LYS A 142 6.29 6.37 -12.13
C LYS A 142 7.22 5.89 -13.25
N GLU A 143 8.20 5.06 -12.88
CA GLU A 143 9.15 4.51 -13.84
C GLU A 143 8.51 3.49 -14.77
N THR A 144 7.74 2.55 -14.24
CA THR A 144 7.00 1.56 -15.05
C THR A 144 6.04 2.25 -16.02
N ALA A 145 5.33 3.29 -15.57
CA ALA A 145 4.44 4.07 -16.43
C ALA A 145 5.20 4.81 -17.55
N SER A 146 6.40 5.34 -17.24
CA SER A 146 7.26 5.99 -18.23
C SER A 146 7.76 5.01 -19.30
N LEU A 147 8.19 3.81 -18.89
CA LEU A 147 8.61 2.75 -19.80
C LEU A 147 7.48 2.30 -20.71
N TYR A 148 6.29 2.08 -20.13
CA TYR A 148 5.11 1.72 -20.89
C TYR A 148 4.77 2.77 -21.97
N ARG A 149 4.88 4.05 -21.64
CA ARG A 149 4.65 5.15 -22.59
C ARG A 149 5.70 5.19 -23.70
N ALA A 150 6.96 4.88 -23.39
CA ALA A 150 8.02 4.86 -24.39
C ALA A 150 7.81 3.73 -25.41
N GLU A 151 7.42 2.54 -24.97
CA GLU A 151 7.11 1.41 -25.85
C GLU A 151 5.83 1.61 -26.66
N ALA A 152 4.85 2.35 -26.11
CA ALA A 152 3.61 2.71 -26.80
C ALA A 152 3.77 3.73 -27.96
N CYS A 153 4.88 4.47 -27.99
CA CYS A 153 5.14 5.51 -29.00
C CYS A 153 6.00 5.02 -30.18
N VAL A 154 6.41 3.75 -30.19
CA VAL A 154 7.17 3.10 -31.27
C VAL A 154 6.22 2.24 -32.09
#